data_AF-A0A7V9SHJ4-F1
#
_entry.id   AF-A0A7V9SHJ4-F1
#
_cell.length_a   1.000
_cell.length_b   1.000
_cell.length_c   1.000
_cell.angle_alpha   90.00
_cell.angle_beta   90.00
_cell.angle_gamma   90.00
#
_symmetry.space_group_name_H-M   'P 1'
#
loop_
_entity.id
_entity.type
_entity.pdbx_description
1 polymer ?
#
loop_
_entity_poly.entity_id
_entity_poly.type
_entity_poly.pdbx_seq_one_letter_code
_entity_poly.pdbx_strand_id
1 'polypeptide(L)'
;MHEIADYGSSENPEQFKALYAYSPLHNITPGQKYPATLITTADHDDRVVPAHSFKYAATLQKAASSENPVLIRIETRSGHGASNVTKQIETTADIYAFIMYDMGISPRVRTD
;
A
#
# COMPACT_ATOMS: atom_id res chain seq x y z
N MET A 1 21.45 -0.91 9.23
CA MET A 1 20.37 -0.28 8.43
C MET A 1 20.95 0.03 7.07
N HIS A 2 20.66 -0.79 6.05
CA HIS A 2 21.24 -0.61 4.72
C HIS A 2 20.61 0.59 3.99
N GLU A 3 19.33 0.85 4.23
CA GLU A 3 18.51 1.87 3.53
C GLU A 3 18.87 3.33 3.90
N ILE A 4 19.64 3.58 4.97
CA ILE A 4 20.07 4.95 5.34
C ILE A 4 20.97 5.54 4.25
N ALA A 5 21.75 4.71 3.57
CA ALA A 5 22.62 5.17 2.48
C ALA A 5 21.80 5.71 1.30
N ASP A 6 20.62 5.14 1.04
CA ASP A 6 19.74 5.52 -0.05
C ASP A 6 18.81 6.69 0.31
N TYR A 7 18.19 6.67 1.50
CA TYR A 7 17.19 7.67 1.88
C TYR A 7 17.71 8.78 2.80
N GLY A 8 18.77 8.51 3.55
CA GLY A 8 19.20 9.33 4.69
C GLY A 8 18.55 8.93 6.01
N SER A 9 18.77 9.73 7.05
CA SER A 9 18.27 9.52 8.41
C SER A 9 17.43 10.69 8.89
N SER A 10 16.26 10.40 9.47
CA SER A 10 15.41 11.40 10.13
C SER A 10 16.02 11.94 11.43
N GLU A 11 17.04 11.28 11.96
CA GLU A 11 17.80 11.77 13.12
C GLU A 11 18.75 12.91 12.75
N ASN A 12 19.06 13.09 11.46
CA ASN A 12 19.80 14.23 10.96
C ASN A 12 18.81 15.35 10.57
N PRO A 13 18.84 16.53 11.21
CA PRO A 13 17.89 17.63 10.93
C PRO A 13 17.92 18.15 9.49
N GLU A 14 19.08 18.10 8.81
CA GLU A 14 19.20 18.54 7.42
C GLU A 14 18.50 17.57 6.48
N GLN A 15 18.69 16.26 6.71
CA GLN A 15 18.08 15.20 5.90
C GLN A 15 16.59 15.03 6.22
N PHE A 16 16.19 15.26 7.48
CA PHE A 16 14.79 15.20 7.91
C PHE A 16 13.88 16.06 7.05
N LYS A 17 14.31 17.28 6.69
CA LYS A 17 13.51 18.17 5.84
C LYS A 17 13.17 17.54 4.51
N ALA A 18 14.16 16.90 3.86
CA ALA A 18 13.94 16.19 2.60
C ALA A 18 13.02 14.98 2.79
N LEU A 19 13.31 14.13 3.78
CA LEU A 19 12.51 12.95 4.11
C LEU A 19 11.03 13.30 4.37
N TYR A 20 10.80 14.32 5.19
CA TYR A 20 9.45 14.74 5.56
C TYR A 20 8.68 15.32 4.36
N ALA A 21 9.36 16.05 3.48
CA ALA A 21 8.74 16.66 2.30
C ALA A 21 8.13 15.66 1.33
N TYR A 22 8.65 14.43 1.23
CA TYR A 22 8.10 13.40 0.33
C TYR A 22 7.45 12.21 1.03
N SER A 23 7.59 12.09 2.36
CA SER A 23 7.08 10.95 3.12
C SER A 23 5.57 10.74 2.87
N PRO A 24 5.13 9.60 2.30
CA PRO A 24 3.73 9.41 1.91
C PRO A 24 2.74 9.56 3.07
N LEU A 25 3.11 9.08 4.27
CA LEU A 25 2.28 9.18 5.45
C LEU A 25 2.02 10.63 5.87
N HIS A 26 3.03 11.49 5.77
CA HIS A 26 2.98 12.87 6.26
C HIS A 26 2.42 13.86 5.23
N ASN A 27 2.27 13.43 3.97
CA ASN A 27 1.77 14.25 2.87
C ASN A 27 0.32 13.90 2.47
N ILE A 28 -0.39 13.13 3.30
CA ILE A 28 -1.84 12.93 3.15
C ILE A 28 -2.57 14.22 3.57
N THR A 29 -3.36 14.77 2.66
CA THR A 29 -4.09 16.03 2.79
C THR A 29 -5.60 15.75 2.88
N PRO A 30 -6.28 16.17 3.98
CA PRO A 30 -7.73 16.01 4.11
C PRO A 30 -8.53 16.68 2.99
N GLY A 31 -9.60 16.03 2.54
CA GLY A 31 -10.50 16.56 1.51
C GLY A 31 -9.97 16.43 0.08
N GLN A 32 -8.77 15.88 -0.11
CA GLN A 32 -8.25 15.57 -1.43
C GLN A 32 -8.95 14.34 -2.02
N LYS A 33 -9.21 14.39 -3.34
CA LYS A 33 -9.71 13.23 -4.09
C LYS A 33 -8.56 12.28 -4.39
N TYR A 34 -8.36 11.30 -3.52
CA TYR A 34 -7.43 10.20 -3.74
C TYR A 34 -8.02 9.16 -4.70
N PRO A 35 -7.21 8.48 -5.52
CA PRO A 35 -7.68 7.37 -6.35
C PRO A 35 -8.11 6.18 -5.48
N ALA A 36 -8.88 5.27 -6.06
CA ALA A 36 -9.12 3.96 -5.48
C ALA A 36 -7.77 3.31 -5.14
N THR A 37 -7.59 2.91 -3.88
CA THR A 37 -6.29 2.47 -3.36
C THR A 37 -6.43 1.14 -2.62
N LEU A 38 -5.67 0.13 -3.06
CA LEU A 38 -5.50 -1.15 -2.37
C LEU A 38 -4.07 -1.25 -1.83
N ILE A 39 -3.92 -1.11 -0.51
CA ILE A 39 -2.62 -1.22 0.17
C ILE A 39 -2.39 -2.70 0.52
N THR A 40 -1.24 -3.25 0.17
CA THR A 40 -0.89 -4.64 0.48
C THR A 40 0.26 -4.72 1.48
N THR A 41 0.17 -5.62 2.45
CA THR A 41 1.25 -5.93 3.40
C THR A 41 1.08 -7.36 3.94
N ALA A 42 1.98 -7.81 4.81
CA ALA A 42 1.90 -9.12 5.45
C ALA A 42 2.16 -9.04 6.96
N ASP A 43 1.50 -9.90 7.72
CA ASP A 43 1.50 -9.86 9.20
C ASP A 43 2.85 -10.23 9.85
N HIS A 44 3.73 -10.94 9.13
CA HIS A 44 5.07 -11.32 9.58
C HIS A 44 6.18 -10.71 8.69
N ASP A 45 5.94 -9.57 8.01
CA ASP A 45 7.01 -8.85 7.32
C ASP A 45 7.95 -8.18 8.33
N ASP A 46 9.13 -8.78 8.52
CA ASP A 46 10.20 -8.27 9.38
C ASP A 46 11.25 -7.45 8.63
N ARG A 47 11.15 -7.34 7.30
CA ARG A 47 12.01 -6.51 6.46
C ARG A 47 11.47 -5.09 6.36
N VAL A 48 10.18 -4.96 6.02
CA VAL A 48 9.45 -3.68 5.98
C VAL A 48 8.20 -3.82 6.82
N VAL A 49 8.30 -3.40 8.08
CA VAL A 49 7.26 -3.69 9.07
C VAL A 49 5.87 -3.21 8.62
N PRO A 50 4.81 -4.01 8.84
CA PRO A 50 3.47 -3.72 8.32
C PRO A 50 2.85 -2.44 8.89
N ALA A 51 3.41 -1.92 9.99
CA ALA A 51 3.03 -0.64 10.58
C ALA A 51 3.15 0.55 9.61
N HIS A 52 4.01 0.48 8.58
CA HIS A 52 4.03 1.49 7.51
C HIS A 52 2.68 1.54 6.78
N SER A 53 2.23 0.38 6.28
CA SER A 53 0.97 0.22 5.58
C SER A 53 -0.23 0.50 6.48
N PHE A 54 -0.21 0.07 7.75
CA PHE A 54 -1.31 0.30 8.69
C PHE A 54 -1.54 1.79 8.94
N LYS A 55 -0.48 2.55 9.25
CA LYS A 55 -0.59 3.99 9.49
C LYS A 55 -1.04 4.72 8.23
N TYR A 56 -0.50 4.34 7.06
CA TYR A 56 -0.87 4.94 5.79
C TYR A 56 -2.35 4.70 5.46
N ALA A 57 -2.83 3.46 5.57
CA ALA A 57 -4.23 3.11 5.36
C ALA A 57 -5.17 3.88 6.29
N ALA A 58 -4.90 3.89 7.60
CA ALA A 58 -5.73 4.58 8.59
C ALA A 58 -5.78 6.11 8.33
N THR A 59 -4.65 6.71 7.99
CA THR A 59 -4.57 8.14 7.72
C THR A 59 -5.30 8.48 6.42
N LEU A 60 -5.12 7.67 5.38
CA LEU A 60 -5.74 7.87 4.08
C LEU A 60 -7.26 7.68 4.14
N GLN A 61 -7.75 6.64 4.82
CA GLN A 61 -9.18 6.42 5.06
C GLN A 61 -9.85 7.57 5.80
N LYS A 62 -9.13 8.19 6.75
CA LYS A 62 -9.64 9.37 7.48
C LYS A 62 -9.68 10.63 6.60
N ALA A 63 -8.74 10.78 5.67
CA ALA A 63 -8.56 12.00 4.89
C ALA A 63 -9.28 12.00 3.54
N ALA A 64 -9.42 10.83 2.91
CA ALA A 64 -9.97 10.68 1.58
C ALA A 64 -11.49 10.90 1.53
N SER A 65 -11.98 11.41 0.41
CA SER A 65 -13.41 11.43 0.11
C SER A 65 -13.99 10.02 0.00
N SER A 66 -15.25 9.84 0.36
CA SER A 66 -15.96 8.56 0.27
C SER A 66 -16.28 8.09 -1.17
N GLU A 67 -15.85 8.84 -2.21
CA GLU A 67 -16.10 8.50 -3.62
C GLU A 67 -15.30 7.29 -4.09
N ASN A 68 -14.05 7.13 -3.63
CA ASN A 68 -13.15 6.05 -4.04
C ASN A 68 -12.77 5.17 -2.84
N PRO A 69 -12.72 3.84 -3.00
CA PRO A 69 -12.37 2.95 -1.89
C PRO A 69 -10.90 3.07 -1.49
N VAL A 70 -10.64 3.04 -0.18
CA VAL A 70 -9.30 2.91 0.39
C VAL A 70 -9.28 1.65 1.25
N LEU A 71 -8.65 0.60 0.74
CA LEU A 71 -8.62 -0.72 1.36
C LEU A 71 -7.19 -1.10 1.74
N ILE A 72 -7.08 -1.98 2.74
CA ILE A 72 -5.83 -2.63 3.09
C ILE A 72 -6.04 -4.14 3.13
N ARG A 73 -5.19 -4.87 2.39
CA ARG A 73 -5.11 -6.33 2.35
C ARG A 73 -3.89 -6.78 3.13
N ILE A 74 -4.12 -7.52 4.20
CA ILE A 74 -3.08 -8.04 5.08
C ILE A 74 -2.97 -9.54 4.85
N GLU A 75 -1.87 -9.96 4.22
CA GLU A 75 -1.60 -11.37 4.03
C GLU A 75 -1.22 -12.02 5.37
N THR A 76 -1.86 -13.14 5.69
CA THR A 76 -1.64 -13.83 6.97
C THR A 76 -0.67 -14.98 6.84
N ARG A 77 0.16 -15.20 7.85
CA ARG A 77 1.23 -16.21 7.83
C ARG A 77 2.18 -15.99 6.64
N SER A 78 2.50 -14.72 6.37
CA SER A 78 3.41 -14.32 5.30
C SER A 78 4.37 -13.21 5.73
N GLY A 79 5.56 -13.23 5.14
CA GLY A 79 6.58 -12.19 5.33
C GLY A 79 6.62 -11.23 4.14
N HIS A 80 7.81 -10.71 3.83
CA HIS A 80 8.00 -9.70 2.78
C HIS A 80 7.60 -10.11 1.35
N GLY A 81 7.58 -11.41 1.08
CA GLY A 81 7.15 -11.97 -0.20
C GLY A 81 6.04 -13.00 -0.03
N ALA A 82 5.44 -13.41 -1.14
CA ALA A 82 4.43 -14.46 -1.13
C ALA A 82 4.99 -15.75 -0.53
N SER A 83 4.27 -16.32 0.45
CA SER A 83 4.75 -17.54 1.14
C SER A 83 4.56 -18.82 0.36
N ASN A 84 3.65 -18.84 -0.62
CA ASN A 84 3.43 -19.96 -1.52
C ASN A 84 2.66 -19.51 -2.79
N VAL A 85 2.57 -20.42 -3.76
CA VAL A 85 1.88 -20.18 -5.05
C VAL A 85 0.40 -19.87 -4.85
N THR A 86 -0.29 -20.53 -3.94
CA THR A 86 -1.71 -20.28 -3.67
C THR A 86 -1.95 -18.83 -3.24
N LYS A 87 -1.20 -18.35 -2.26
CA LYS A 87 -1.27 -16.96 -1.80
C LYS A 87 -0.88 -15.96 -2.88
N GLN A 88 0.08 -16.32 -3.74
CA GLN A 88 0.44 -15.49 -4.89
C GLN A 88 -0.72 -15.37 -5.88
N ILE A 89 -1.41 -16.48 -6.18
CA ILE A 89 -2.59 -16.49 -7.05
C ILE A 89 -3.72 -15.65 -6.43
N GLU A 90 -4.01 -15.85 -5.14
CA GLU A 90 -5.04 -15.09 -4.42
C GLU A 90 -4.73 -13.59 -4.42
N THR A 91 -3.50 -13.20 -4.06
CA THR A 91 -3.07 -11.80 -4.07
C THR A 91 -3.20 -11.19 -5.47
N THR A 92 -2.81 -11.94 -6.49
CA THR A 92 -2.89 -11.50 -7.88
C THR A 92 -4.35 -11.32 -8.31
N ALA A 93 -5.21 -12.29 -7.97
CA ALA A 93 -6.64 -12.23 -8.27
C ALA A 93 -7.30 -11.01 -7.61
N ASP A 94 -7.01 -10.76 -6.32
CA ASP A 94 -7.55 -9.60 -5.59
C ASP A 94 -7.09 -8.28 -6.21
N ILE A 95 -5.81 -8.15 -6.57
CA ILE A 95 -5.25 -6.95 -7.20
C ILE A 95 -5.92 -6.69 -8.55
N TYR A 96 -6.02 -7.69 -9.42
CA TYR A 96 -6.63 -7.51 -10.74
C TYR A 96 -8.14 -7.28 -10.64
N ALA A 97 -8.83 -7.96 -9.73
CA ALA A 97 -10.26 -7.72 -9.50
C ALA A 97 -10.51 -6.28 -9.03
N PHE A 98 -9.70 -5.77 -8.09
CA PHE A 98 -9.76 -4.39 -7.62
C PHE A 98 -9.54 -3.40 -8.77
N ILE A 99 -8.45 -3.56 -9.53
CA ILE A 99 -8.13 -2.70 -10.68
C ILE A 99 -9.27 -2.71 -11.69
N MET A 100 -9.74 -3.90 -12.10
CA MET A 100 -10.79 -4.02 -13.10
C MET A 100 -12.11 -3.41 -12.62
N TYR A 101 -12.48 -3.64 -11.36
CA TYR A 101 -13.71 -3.10 -10.77
C TYR A 101 -13.69 -1.57 -10.73
N ASP A 102 -12.65 -0.97 -10.15
CA ASP A 102 -12.55 0.48 -10.00
C ASP A 102 -12.30 1.22 -11.33
N MET A 103 -11.74 0.54 -12.34
CA MET A 103 -11.61 1.08 -13.70
C MET A 103 -12.82 0.79 -14.60
N GLY A 104 -13.85 0.08 -14.12
CA GLY A 104 -15.03 -0.28 -14.92
C GLY A 104 -14.73 -1.27 -16.07
N ILE A 105 -13.70 -2.09 -15.94
CA ILE A 105 -13.28 -3.09 -16.92
C ILE A 105 -14.01 -4.40 -16.64
N SER A 106 -14.83 -4.85 -17.59
CA SER A 106 -15.41 -6.20 -17.55
C SER A 106 -14.50 -7.20 -18.29
N PRO A 107 -13.96 -8.23 -17.62
CA PRO A 107 -13.11 -9.20 -18.28
C PRO A 107 -13.90 -9.98 -19.32
N ARG A 108 -13.32 -10.16 -20.50
CA ARG A 108 -13.87 -11.04 -21.53
C ARG A 108 -13.43 -12.47 -21.23
N VAL A 109 -14.38 -13.33 -20.90
CA VAL A 109 -14.11 -14.77 -20.81
C VAL A 109 -13.92 -15.28 -22.23
N ARG A 110 -12.72 -15.81 -22.53
CA ARG A 110 -12.49 -16.52 -23.78
C ARG A 110 -13.20 -17.87 -23.69
N THR A 111 -14.16 -18.11 -24.57
CA THR A 111 -14.97 -19.33 -24.59
C THR A 111 -14.59 -20.27 -25.74
N ASP A 112 -13.35 -20.16 -26.24
CA ASP A 112 -12.80 -20.96 -27.33
C ASP A 112 -12.02 -22.19 -26.83
#